data_AF-A0A068NK48-F1
#
_entry.id   AF-A0A068NK48-F1
#
_cell.length_a   1.000
_cell.length_b   1.000
_cell.length_c   1.000
_cell.angle_alpha   90.00
_cell.angle_beta   90.00
_cell.angle_gamma   90.00
#
_symmetry.space_group_name_H-M   'P 1'
#
loop_
_entity.id
_entity.type
_entity.pdbx_description
1 polymer ?
#
loop_
_entity_poly.entity_id
_entity_poly.type
_entity_poly.pdbx_seq_one_letter_code
_entity_poly.pdbx_strand_id
1 'polypeptide(L)'
;MRKWSSLFVGAVAAATASYQPFRPAIVVGDSMRPALSPFQLLWVNTRFGPVERGDVVVINQNGEEIVKRVAALEGDRVTRYWEQGEWILPSVPEAESFFRRAGIPHRTTTIPHGTVFVLGDNRTVSVDSRVFGPVPIASIRGKVEGATKEIGQPGIDRGLVASAEGRSERTPGREAYPMGTLHAAANDLRTFPPTGNF
;
A
#
# COMPACT_ATOMS: atom_id res chain seq x y z
N MET A 1 2.53 -48.34 -27.30
CA MET A 1 2.49 -48.18 -25.82
C MET A 1 3.07 -46.84 -25.30
N ARG A 2 3.77 -46.01 -26.09
CA ARG A 2 4.43 -44.76 -25.62
C ARG A 2 3.55 -43.49 -25.52
N LYS A 3 2.32 -43.48 -26.05
CA LYS A 3 1.45 -42.27 -26.06
C LYS A 3 0.68 -42.05 -24.75
N TRP A 4 0.49 -43.10 -23.96
CA TRP A 4 -0.31 -43.04 -22.73
C TRP A 4 0.49 -42.52 -21.54
N SER A 5 1.82 -42.75 -21.52
CA SER A 5 2.71 -42.26 -20.48
C SER A 5 2.87 -40.73 -20.51
N SER A 6 2.93 -40.11 -21.70
CA SER A 6 3.02 -38.65 -21.82
C SER A 6 1.73 -37.94 -21.41
N LEU A 7 0.57 -38.54 -21.71
CA LEU A 7 -0.73 -38.01 -21.28
C LEU A 7 -0.90 -38.08 -19.76
N PHE A 8 -0.46 -39.18 -19.14
CA PHE A 8 -0.48 -39.33 -17.69
C PHE A 8 0.43 -38.32 -16.98
N VAL A 9 1.68 -38.16 -17.45
CA VAL A 9 2.62 -37.16 -16.90
C VAL A 9 2.06 -35.74 -17.04
N GLY A 10 1.48 -35.41 -18.19
CA GLY A 10 0.84 -34.11 -18.40
C GLY A 10 -0.34 -33.85 -17.45
N ALA A 11 -1.21 -34.85 -17.25
CA ALA A 11 -2.36 -34.74 -16.34
C ALA A 11 -1.91 -34.55 -14.88
N VAL A 12 -0.90 -35.29 -14.42
CA VAL A 12 -0.35 -35.17 -13.06
C VAL A 12 0.31 -33.80 -12.86
N ALA A 13 1.06 -33.29 -13.84
CA ALA A 13 1.67 -31.97 -13.78
C ALA A 13 0.60 -30.86 -13.71
N ALA A 14 -0.43 -30.93 -14.55
CA ALA A 14 -1.54 -29.97 -14.53
C ALA A 14 -2.33 -30.00 -13.22
N ALA A 15 -2.61 -31.18 -12.68
CA ALA A 15 -3.24 -31.31 -11.37
C ALA A 15 -2.38 -30.68 -10.27
N THR A 16 -1.09 -31.02 -10.22
CA THR A 16 -0.15 -30.48 -9.22
C THR A 16 -0.07 -28.95 -9.29
N ALA A 17 0.05 -28.38 -10.48
CA ALA A 17 0.05 -26.92 -10.69
C ALA A 17 -1.27 -26.27 -10.21
N SER A 18 -2.40 -26.94 -10.42
CA SER A 18 -3.72 -26.46 -9.99
C SER A 18 -3.93 -26.52 -8.47
N TYR A 19 -3.21 -27.42 -7.78
CA TYR A 19 -3.25 -27.54 -6.32
C TYR A 19 -2.28 -26.61 -5.59
N GLN A 20 -1.31 -26.02 -6.30
CA GLN A 20 -0.33 -25.09 -5.71
C GLN A 20 -1.03 -23.81 -5.23
N PRO A 21 -0.84 -23.37 -3.97
CA PRO A 21 -1.52 -22.21 -3.43
C PRO A 21 -0.88 -20.88 -3.84
N PHE A 22 0.23 -20.91 -4.56
CA PHE A 22 0.99 -19.71 -4.92
C PHE A 22 0.52 -19.13 -6.25
N ARG A 23 0.14 -17.85 -6.20
CA ARG A 23 -0.18 -17.04 -7.38
C ARG A 23 0.92 -16.00 -7.60
N PRO A 24 1.52 -15.91 -8.79
CA PRO A 24 2.39 -14.79 -9.13
C PRO A 24 1.57 -13.49 -9.26
N ALA A 25 2.10 -12.38 -8.75
CA ALA A 25 1.55 -11.04 -8.93
C ALA A 25 2.66 -10.01 -9.18
N ILE A 26 2.37 -8.89 -9.83
CA ILE A 26 3.36 -7.83 -10.10
C ILE A 26 3.01 -6.59 -9.30
N VAL A 27 4.01 -5.96 -8.69
CA VAL A 27 3.83 -4.69 -7.99
C VAL A 27 3.60 -3.56 -8.99
N VAL A 28 2.50 -2.82 -8.81
CA VAL A 28 2.20 -1.61 -9.57
C VAL A 28 2.15 -0.42 -8.60
N GLY A 29 2.91 0.63 -8.90
CA GLY A 29 2.97 1.87 -8.13
C GLY A 29 3.95 1.86 -6.94
N ASP A 30 4.09 3.02 -6.29
CA ASP A 30 5.12 3.30 -5.26
C ASP A 30 4.64 3.13 -3.80
N SER A 31 3.38 2.73 -3.58
CA SER A 31 2.76 2.75 -2.24
C SER A 31 3.43 1.85 -1.20
N MET A 32 4.20 0.86 -1.64
CA MET A 32 4.90 -0.11 -0.79
C MET A 32 6.41 0.12 -0.72
N ARG A 33 6.94 1.22 -1.27
CA ARG A 33 8.37 1.54 -1.13
C ARG A 33 8.71 1.89 0.33
N PRO A 34 9.93 1.56 0.80
CA PRO A 34 11.01 0.87 0.09
C PRO A 34 10.89 -0.67 0.11
N ALA A 35 9.90 -1.24 0.80
CA ALA A 35 9.81 -2.70 0.96
C ALA A 35 9.52 -3.42 -0.36
N LEU A 36 8.69 -2.82 -1.22
CA LEU A 36 8.41 -3.29 -2.57
C LEU A 36 8.55 -2.15 -3.58
N SER A 37 9.36 -2.39 -4.61
CA SER A 37 9.53 -1.53 -5.79
C SER A 37 8.56 -1.93 -6.91
N PRO A 38 8.16 -0.97 -7.77
CA PRO A 38 7.42 -1.28 -8.99
C PRO A 38 8.08 -2.38 -9.82
N PHE A 39 7.25 -3.21 -10.46
CA PHE A 39 7.64 -4.32 -11.34
C PHE A 39 8.29 -5.53 -10.65
N GLN A 40 8.41 -5.56 -9.32
CA GLN A 40 8.78 -6.79 -8.63
C GLN A 40 7.70 -7.86 -8.78
N LEU A 41 8.12 -9.09 -9.01
CA LEU A 41 7.25 -10.25 -9.01
C LEU A 41 7.10 -10.75 -7.57
N LEU A 42 5.86 -10.93 -7.14
CA LEU A 42 5.46 -11.40 -5.81
C LEU A 42 5.03 -12.85 -5.86
N TRP A 43 5.45 -13.59 -4.83
CA TRP A 43 4.94 -14.92 -4.51
C TRP A 43 3.81 -14.78 -3.49
N VAL A 44 2.56 -14.87 -3.96
CA VAL A 44 1.36 -14.67 -3.15
C VAL A 44 0.77 -16.02 -2.76
N ASN A 45 0.77 -16.36 -1.48
CA ASN A 45 0.08 -17.52 -0.95
C ASN A 45 -1.42 -17.23 -0.79
N THR A 46 -2.24 -17.91 -1.58
CA THR A 46 -3.72 -17.81 -1.57
C THR A 46 -4.38 -18.71 -0.54
N ARG A 47 -3.65 -19.71 -0.01
CA ARG A 47 -4.08 -20.57 1.11
C ARG A 47 -3.32 -20.19 2.38
N PHE A 48 -3.41 -18.92 2.71
CA PHE A 48 -2.73 -18.35 3.86
C PHE A 48 -3.42 -18.74 5.17
N GLY A 49 -2.62 -18.81 6.24
CA GLY A 49 -3.11 -18.99 7.61
C GLY A 49 -3.67 -17.71 8.22
N PRO A 50 -3.71 -17.59 9.56
CA PRO A 50 -4.12 -16.37 10.23
C PRO A 50 -3.35 -15.13 9.75
N VAL A 51 -4.03 -13.99 9.74
CA VAL A 51 -3.46 -12.69 9.40
C VAL A 51 -2.87 -12.06 10.65
N GLU A 52 -1.62 -11.63 10.55
CA GLU A 52 -0.83 -11.09 11.65
C GLU A 52 -0.37 -9.66 11.34
N ARG A 53 -0.03 -8.92 12.40
CA ARG A 53 0.55 -7.58 12.25
C ARG A 53 1.88 -7.69 11.50
N GLY A 54 2.06 -6.84 10.49
CA GLY A 54 3.26 -6.80 9.66
C GLY A 54 3.16 -7.61 8.38
N ASP A 55 2.15 -8.47 8.23
CA ASP A 55 1.89 -9.20 6.99
C ASP A 55 1.72 -8.24 5.81
N VAL A 56 2.31 -8.59 4.66
CA VAL A 56 2.02 -7.91 3.39
C VAL A 56 0.96 -8.71 2.67
N VAL A 57 -0.16 -8.07 2.34
CA VAL A 57 -1.36 -8.72 1.80
C VAL A 57 -1.78 -8.08 0.49
N VAL A 58 -2.28 -8.91 -0.42
CA VAL A 58 -3.05 -8.45 -1.58
C VAL A 58 -4.51 -8.41 -1.16
N ILE A 59 -5.14 -7.24 -1.25
CA ILE A 59 -6.56 -7.04 -0.93
C ILE A 59 -7.33 -6.62 -2.16
N ASN A 60 -8.56 -7.10 -2.29
CA ASN A 60 -9.50 -6.54 -3.25
C ASN A 60 -10.23 -5.36 -2.60
N GLN A 61 -9.91 -4.15 -3.05
CA GLN A 61 -10.54 -2.91 -2.62
C GLN A 61 -11.41 -2.39 -3.76
N ASN A 62 -12.73 -2.54 -3.65
CA ASN A 62 -13.70 -2.07 -4.64
C ASN A 62 -13.41 -2.54 -6.08
N GLY A 63 -12.97 -3.79 -6.25
CA GLY A 63 -12.66 -4.37 -7.55
C GLY A 63 -11.19 -4.24 -7.98
N GLU A 64 -10.38 -3.45 -7.30
CA GLU A 64 -8.96 -3.31 -7.57
C GLU A 64 -8.13 -4.17 -6.59
N GLU A 65 -7.14 -4.90 -7.11
CA GLU A 65 -6.18 -5.61 -6.26
C GLU A 65 -5.02 -4.70 -5.90
N ILE A 66 -4.90 -4.36 -4.61
CA ILE A 66 -3.83 -3.52 -4.08
C ILE A 66 -3.01 -4.26 -3.03
N VAL A 67 -1.73 -3.93 -2.94
CA VAL A 67 -0.82 -4.49 -1.93
C VAL A 67 -0.63 -3.49 -0.81
N LYS A 68 -0.79 -3.95 0.43
CA LYS A 68 -0.63 -3.16 1.67
C LYS A 68 -0.07 -4.03 2.79
N ARG A 69 0.44 -3.38 3.85
CA ARG A 69 0.90 -4.03 5.08
C ARG A 69 -0.15 -3.95 6.17
N VAL A 70 -0.43 -5.06 6.85
CA VAL A 70 -1.30 -5.11 8.02
C VAL A 70 -0.64 -4.35 9.16
N ALA A 71 -1.25 -3.23 9.53
CA ALA A 71 -0.77 -2.35 10.57
C ALA A 71 -1.46 -2.60 11.91
N ALA A 72 -2.73 -3.03 11.90
CA ALA A 72 -3.50 -3.38 13.09
C ALA A 72 -4.53 -4.47 12.79
N LEU A 73 -4.86 -5.27 13.81
CA LEU A 73 -5.81 -6.38 13.77
C LEU A 73 -7.08 -6.01 14.52
N GLU A 74 -8.08 -6.88 14.43
CA GLU A 74 -9.29 -6.82 15.23
C GLU A 74 -9.02 -6.50 16.71
N GLY A 75 -9.81 -5.60 17.29
CA GLY A 75 -9.71 -5.20 18.69
C GLY A 75 -8.61 -4.17 18.98
N ASP A 76 -7.64 -3.99 18.09
CA ASP A 76 -6.63 -2.95 18.23
C ASP A 76 -7.25 -1.56 18.22
N ARG A 77 -6.56 -0.61 18.86
CA ARG A 77 -6.90 0.81 18.83
C ARG A 77 -5.90 1.56 17.96
N VAL A 78 -6.42 2.27 16.96
CA VAL A 78 -5.63 3.05 16.01
C VAL A 78 -6.00 4.52 16.15
N THR A 79 -5.06 5.34 16.58
CA THR A 79 -5.25 6.80 16.76
C THR A 79 -4.64 7.56 15.59
N ARG A 80 -5.48 8.20 14.77
CA ARG A 80 -5.05 9.08 13.67
C ARG A 80 -5.18 10.53 14.09
N TYR A 81 -4.29 11.37 13.61
CA TYR A 81 -4.25 12.81 13.84
C TYR A 81 -4.57 13.56 12.56
N TRP A 82 -5.30 14.66 12.65
CA TRP A 82 -5.65 15.50 11.50
C TRP A 82 -4.68 16.67 11.41
N GLU A 83 -3.81 16.63 10.41
CA GLU A 83 -2.78 17.64 10.19
C GLU A 83 -2.70 17.94 8.69
N GLN A 84 -2.59 19.23 8.34
CA GLN A 84 -2.45 19.71 6.96
C GLN A 84 -3.51 19.17 5.97
N GLY A 85 -4.72 18.88 6.46
CA GLY A 85 -5.83 18.40 5.63
C GLY A 85 -5.85 16.88 5.41
N GLU A 86 -5.01 16.12 6.11
CA GLU A 86 -4.93 14.66 5.97
C GLU A 86 -4.93 13.94 7.33
N TRP A 87 -5.35 12.67 7.30
CA TRP A 87 -5.24 11.78 8.46
C TRP A 87 -3.86 11.11 8.50
N ILE A 88 -3.07 11.46 9.51
CA ILE A 88 -1.74 10.91 9.75
C ILE A 88 -1.82 9.84 10.84
N LEU A 89 -1.17 8.70 10.62
CA LEU A 89 -0.92 7.71 11.66
C LEU A 89 0.55 7.81 12.10
N PRO A 90 0.83 8.22 13.35
CA PRO A 90 2.20 8.31 13.83
C PRO A 90 2.90 6.95 13.74
N SER A 91 4.12 6.93 13.21
CA SER A 91 4.90 5.70 13.04
C SER A 91 5.68 5.31 14.28
N VAL A 92 5.90 6.25 15.22
CA VAL A 92 6.69 6.05 16.44
C VAL A 92 6.02 6.72 17.66
N PRO A 93 6.23 6.20 18.89
CA PRO A 93 5.60 6.73 20.11
C PRO A 93 5.92 8.20 20.41
N GLU A 94 7.10 8.67 20.01
CA GLU A 94 7.55 10.05 20.19
C GLU A 94 6.70 11.02 19.38
N ALA A 95 6.39 10.65 18.12
CA ALA A 95 5.54 11.44 17.24
C ALA A 95 4.10 11.47 17.76
N GLU A 96 3.56 10.33 18.20
CA GLU A 96 2.24 10.28 18.82
C GLU A 96 2.17 11.18 20.07
N SER A 97 3.20 11.13 20.90
CA SER A 97 3.28 11.95 22.11
C SER A 97 3.43 13.43 21.79
N PHE A 98 4.16 13.79 20.73
CA PHE A 98 4.23 15.16 20.23
C PHE A 98 2.86 15.66 19.78
N PHE A 99 2.17 14.93 18.89
CA PHE A 99 0.87 15.34 18.37
C PHE A 99 -0.17 15.49 19.47
N ARG A 100 -0.18 14.55 20.43
CA ARG A 100 -1.06 14.61 21.61
C ARG A 100 -0.79 15.86 22.45
N ARG A 101 0.48 16.18 22.73
CA ARG A 101 0.85 17.39 23.50
C ARG A 101 0.58 18.68 22.74
N ALA A 102 0.75 18.68 21.42
CA ALA A 102 0.46 19.81 20.54
C ALA A 102 -1.05 20.05 20.37
N GLY A 103 -1.91 19.18 20.91
CA GLY A 103 -3.36 19.34 20.83
C GLY A 103 -3.91 19.12 19.42
N ILE A 104 -3.20 18.37 18.57
CA ILE A 104 -3.66 18.08 17.22
C ILE A 104 -4.95 17.25 17.31
N PRO A 105 -6.03 17.63 16.58
CA PRO A 105 -7.27 16.87 16.57
C PRO A 105 -7.01 15.43 16.16
N HIS A 106 -7.65 14.47 16.83
CA HIS A 106 -7.43 13.06 16.58
C HIS A 106 -8.73 12.25 16.63
N ARG A 107 -8.71 11.10 15.97
CA ARG A 107 -9.78 10.10 16.02
C ARG A 107 -9.16 8.75 16.34
N THR A 108 -9.69 8.11 17.38
CA THR A 108 -9.35 6.72 17.69
C THR A 108 -10.40 5.79 17.10
N THR A 109 -9.96 4.81 16.33
CA THR A 109 -10.80 3.74 15.79
C THR A 109 -10.39 2.44 16.47
N THR A 110 -11.35 1.73 17.08
CA THR A 110 -11.17 0.32 17.44
C THR A 110 -11.43 -0.52 16.19
N ILE A 111 -10.52 -1.42 15.84
CA ILE A 111 -10.65 -2.22 14.62
C ILE A 111 -11.80 -3.24 14.80
N PRO A 112 -12.84 -3.19 13.96
CA PRO A 112 -14.00 -4.09 14.07
C PRO A 112 -13.63 -5.56 13.88
N HIS A 113 -14.52 -6.42 14.39
CA HIS A 113 -14.38 -7.87 14.22
C HIS A 113 -14.33 -8.27 12.74
N GLY A 114 -13.42 -9.20 12.40
CA GLY A 114 -13.24 -9.71 11.03
C GLY A 114 -12.62 -8.70 10.06
N THR A 115 -12.02 -7.61 10.56
CA THR A 115 -11.35 -6.60 9.75
C THR A 115 -9.90 -6.38 10.18
N VAL A 116 -9.12 -5.78 9.30
CA VAL A 116 -7.74 -5.35 9.54
C VAL A 116 -7.55 -3.91 9.11
N PHE A 117 -6.61 -3.21 9.75
CA PHE A 117 -6.18 -1.89 9.31
C PHE A 117 -4.89 -2.04 8.51
N VAL A 118 -4.87 -1.60 7.26
CA VAL A 118 -3.72 -1.76 6.37
C VAL A 118 -3.11 -0.41 5.98
N LEU A 119 -1.80 -0.38 5.80
CA LEU A 119 -1.03 0.81 5.44
C LEU A 119 -0.05 0.47 4.33
N GLY A 120 0.19 1.41 3.42
CA GLY A 120 1.36 1.32 2.55
C GLY A 120 2.62 1.62 3.34
N ASP A 121 3.74 1.04 2.95
CA ASP A 121 5.03 1.37 3.57
C ASP A 121 5.48 2.77 3.18
N ASN A 122 5.09 3.24 1.98
CA ASN A 122 5.29 4.62 1.56
C ASN A 122 4.11 5.49 2.02
N ARG A 123 4.19 5.97 3.27
CA ARG A 123 3.09 6.67 3.95
C ARG A 123 2.67 7.97 3.26
N THR A 124 3.54 8.63 2.52
CA THR A 124 3.24 9.92 1.89
C THR A 124 2.41 9.80 0.62
N VAL A 125 2.46 8.67 -0.08
CA VAL A 125 1.74 8.47 -1.35
C VAL A 125 0.66 7.38 -1.28
N SER A 126 0.67 6.57 -0.23
CA SER A 126 -0.24 5.44 -0.11
C SER A 126 -1.67 5.88 0.22
N VAL A 127 -2.60 5.54 -0.67
CA VAL A 127 -4.03 5.49 -0.34
C VAL A 127 -4.32 4.15 0.34
N ASP A 128 -4.63 4.20 1.63
CA ASP A 128 -4.78 3.04 2.50
C ASP A 128 -5.88 3.23 3.55
N SER A 129 -5.89 2.41 4.63
CA SER A 129 -6.94 2.48 5.67
C SER A 129 -7.03 3.84 6.37
N ARG A 130 -6.02 4.72 6.24
CA ARG A 130 -6.14 6.12 6.69
C ARG A 130 -7.25 6.86 5.95
N VAL A 131 -7.49 6.50 4.69
CA VAL A 131 -8.51 7.11 3.81
C VAL A 131 -9.78 6.27 3.81
N PHE A 132 -9.70 4.97 3.51
CA PHE A 132 -10.87 4.11 3.31
C PHE A 132 -11.30 3.30 4.55
N GLY A 133 -10.57 3.38 5.66
CA GLY A 133 -10.91 2.68 6.90
C GLY A 133 -10.46 1.21 6.96
N PRO A 134 -10.90 0.46 7.99
CA PRO A 134 -10.60 -0.97 8.14
C PRO A 134 -11.14 -1.79 6.95
N VAL A 135 -10.44 -2.87 6.62
CA VAL A 135 -10.72 -3.74 5.47
C VAL A 135 -11.15 -5.12 5.96
N PRO A 136 -12.21 -5.72 5.41
CA PRO A 136 -12.59 -7.10 5.76
C PRO A 136 -11.46 -8.09 5.46
N ILE A 137 -11.18 -9.00 6.39
CA ILE A 137 -10.22 -10.10 6.16
C ILE A 137 -10.65 -10.94 4.94
N ALA A 138 -11.97 -11.06 4.71
CA ALA A 138 -12.54 -11.76 3.56
C ALA A 138 -12.19 -11.14 2.20
N SER A 139 -11.73 -9.89 2.13
CA SER A 139 -11.28 -9.28 0.88
C SER A 139 -9.80 -9.58 0.56
N ILE A 140 -9.05 -10.15 1.51
CA ILE A 140 -7.65 -10.56 1.31
C ILE A 140 -7.61 -11.72 0.31
N ARG A 141 -6.87 -11.51 -0.79
CA ARG A 141 -6.66 -12.49 -1.86
C ARG A 141 -5.42 -13.36 -1.64
N GLY A 142 -4.51 -12.92 -0.76
CA GLY A 142 -3.37 -13.72 -0.33
C GLY A 142 -2.33 -12.95 0.46
N LYS A 143 -1.45 -13.68 1.14
CA LYS A 143 -0.25 -13.15 1.81
C LYS A 143 0.94 -13.19 0.86
N VAL A 144 1.74 -12.12 0.84
CA VAL A 144 3.00 -12.07 0.12
C VAL A 144 4.07 -12.75 0.97
N GLU A 145 4.61 -13.87 0.50
CA GLU A 145 5.66 -14.63 1.20
C GLU A 145 7.06 -14.39 0.61
N GLY A 146 7.12 -13.79 -0.58
CA GLY A 146 8.38 -13.43 -1.21
C GLY A 146 8.21 -12.44 -2.35
N ALA A 147 9.29 -11.76 -2.69
CA ALA A 147 9.38 -10.88 -3.86
C ALA A 147 10.73 -11.13 -4.56
N THR A 148 10.77 -10.96 -5.88
CA THR A 148 12.04 -10.97 -6.61
C THR A 148 12.93 -9.82 -6.15
N LYS A 149 14.24 -9.95 -6.37
CA LYS A 149 15.12 -8.78 -6.28
C LYS A 149 14.60 -7.69 -7.22
N GLU A 150 14.85 -6.44 -6.86
CA GLU A 150 14.58 -5.31 -7.74
C GLU A 150 15.35 -5.56 -9.05
N ILE A 151 14.61 -5.84 -10.12
CA ILE A 151 15.17 -5.84 -11.46
C ILE A 151 15.19 -4.36 -11.80
N GLY A 152 16.39 -3.74 -11.85
CA GLY A 152 16.53 -2.35 -12.27
C GLY A 152 15.69 -2.14 -13.52
N GLN A 153 14.89 -1.05 -13.55
CA GLN A 153 13.92 -0.81 -14.61
C GLN A 153 14.51 -1.19 -15.96
N PRO A 154 13.92 -2.13 -16.73
CA PRO A 154 14.38 -2.40 -18.08
C PRO A 154 14.38 -1.04 -18.78
N GLY A 155 15.55 -0.61 -19.24
CA GLY A 155 15.74 0.72 -19.79
C GLY A 155 14.73 0.95 -20.90
N ILE A 156 13.67 1.69 -20.60
CA ILE A 156 12.85 2.30 -21.62
C ILE A 156 13.79 3.34 -22.23
N ASP A 157 14.33 3.01 -23.41
CA ASP A 157 15.33 3.80 -24.07
C ASP A 157 14.83 5.25 -24.17
N ARG A 158 15.40 6.14 -23.34
CA ARG A 158 15.04 7.56 -23.30
C ARG A 158 15.31 8.24 -24.64
N GLY A 159 16.00 7.58 -25.57
CA GLY A 159 16.19 8.03 -26.94
C GLY A 159 14.92 8.10 -27.80
N LEU A 160 13.85 7.34 -27.47
CA LEU A 160 12.63 7.34 -28.31
C LEU A 160 11.65 8.47 -27.96
N VAL A 161 11.65 8.97 -26.72
CA VAL A 161 10.78 10.07 -26.29
C VAL A 161 11.37 11.44 -26.65
N ALA A 162 12.70 11.55 -26.73
CA ALA A 162 13.41 12.79 -27.05
C ALA A 162 13.24 13.29 -28.50
N SER A 163 12.70 12.47 -29.41
CA SER A 163 12.45 12.88 -30.80
C SER A 163 11.06 13.49 -31.04
N ALA A 164 10.16 13.45 -30.05
CA ALA A 164 8.80 13.99 -30.19
C ALA A 164 8.60 15.37 -29.52
N GLU A 165 9.52 15.82 -28.66
CA GLU A 165 9.41 17.11 -27.94
C GLU A 165 10.21 18.24 -28.61
N GLY A 166 10.44 18.13 -29.91
CA GLY A 166 11.05 19.18 -30.72
C GLY A 166 10.05 20.18 -31.31
N ARG A 167 9.23 20.86 -30.50
CA ARG A 167 8.68 22.22 -30.81
C ARG A 167 7.71 22.75 -29.73
N SER A 168 7.93 24.01 -29.37
CA SER A 168 7.02 24.94 -28.66
C SER A 168 6.91 24.69 -27.14
N GLU A 169 7.13 25.63 -26.22
CA GLU A 169 7.33 27.08 -26.25
C GLU A 169 7.91 27.50 -24.87
N ARG A 170 8.62 28.63 -24.82
CA ARG A 170 9.18 29.21 -23.58
C ARG A 170 8.05 29.75 -22.69
N THR A 171 8.07 29.48 -21.38
CA THR A 171 7.52 30.36 -20.34
C THR A 171 8.37 30.22 -19.06
N PRO A 172 8.80 31.31 -18.39
CA PRO A 172 9.81 31.24 -17.35
C PRO A 172 9.23 31.08 -15.94
N GLY A 173 9.98 30.36 -15.09
CA GLY A 173 10.18 30.67 -13.68
C GLY A 173 9.14 30.18 -12.67
N ARG A 174 9.38 28.99 -12.09
CA ARG A 174 9.10 28.73 -10.66
C ARG A 174 10.21 27.86 -10.09
N GLU A 175 11.06 28.51 -9.30
CA GLU A 175 12.13 27.90 -8.51
C GLU A 175 11.57 27.02 -7.39
N ALA A 176 12.35 25.99 -7.09
CA ALA A 176 12.16 25.02 -6.04
C ALA A 176 12.14 25.66 -4.65
N TYR A 177 11.27 25.17 -3.75
CA TYR A 177 11.40 25.46 -2.33
C TYR A 177 12.19 24.36 -1.61
N PRO A 178 13.20 24.73 -0.81
CA PRO A 178 14.03 23.81 -0.06
C PRO A 178 13.37 23.35 1.24
N MET A 179 13.76 22.15 1.67
CA MET A 179 13.57 21.64 3.03
C MET A 179 14.31 22.52 4.04
N GLY A 180 13.63 23.01 5.08
CA GLY A 180 14.30 23.61 6.24
C GLY A 180 13.45 24.58 7.07
N THR A 181 13.10 24.12 8.28
CA THR A 181 13.19 24.92 9.53
C THR A 181 12.12 25.99 9.84
N LEU A 182 11.31 25.66 10.88
CA LEU A 182 10.72 26.48 11.95
C LEU A 182 9.89 27.73 11.60
N HIS A 183 8.61 27.77 12.00
CA HIS A 183 8.14 28.73 13.01
C HIS A 183 6.67 28.53 13.42
N ALA A 184 6.40 28.86 14.68
CA ALA A 184 5.07 28.97 15.27
C ALA A 184 4.30 30.20 14.76
N ALA A 185 2.98 30.04 14.58
CA ALA A 185 1.90 31.03 14.77
C ALA A 185 0.58 30.33 14.37
N ALA A 186 -0.31 29.96 15.28
CA ALA A 186 -1.39 30.79 15.84
C ALA A 186 -2.46 31.22 14.80
N ASN A 187 -3.69 30.77 15.06
CA ASN A 187 -4.99 31.13 14.47
C ASN A 187 -5.25 30.75 13.00
N ASP A 188 -6.14 29.78 12.77
CA ASP A 188 -7.55 30.11 12.52
C ASP A 188 -8.45 28.88 12.75
N LEU A 189 -9.57 29.10 13.44
CA LEU A 189 -10.62 28.11 13.70
C LEU A 189 -11.69 28.26 12.62
N ARG A 190 -12.41 27.14 12.36
CA ARG A 190 -13.59 26.98 11.45
C ARG A 190 -13.13 26.53 10.06
N THR A 191 -13.52 25.39 9.51
CA THR A 191 -14.85 24.76 9.46
C THR A 191 -14.72 23.24 9.22
N PHE A 192 -15.44 22.42 9.98
CA PHE A 192 -15.59 20.98 9.76
C PHE A 192 -16.64 20.67 8.69
N PRO A 193 -16.44 19.69 7.79
CA PRO A 193 -17.54 18.95 7.19
C PRO A 193 -17.92 17.72 8.05
N PRO A 194 -19.20 17.31 8.05
CA PRO A 194 -19.72 16.28 8.95
C PRO A 194 -19.23 14.87 8.61
N THR A 195 -19.03 14.11 9.68
CA THR A 195 -18.69 12.69 9.72
C THR A 195 -19.77 11.82 9.07
N GLY A 196 -19.40 11.05 8.05
CA GLY A 196 -20.12 9.84 7.64
C GLY A 196 -19.63 8.65 8.46
N ASN A 197 -20.55 7.97 9.14
CA ASN A 197 -20.30 6.73 9.86
C ASN A 197 -19.96 5.60 8.88
N PHE A 198 -18.72 5.11 8.93
CA PHE A 198 -18.33 3.72 8.67
C PHE A 198 -17.11 3.39 9.54
#